data_AF-A0A1F9IYY1-F1
#
_entry.id   AF-A0A1F9IYY1-F1
#
_cell.length_a   1.000
_cell.length_b   1.000
_cell.length_c   1.000
_cell.angle_alpha   90.00
_cell.angle_beta   90.00
_cell.angle_gamma   90.00
#
_symmetry.space_group_name_H-M   'P 1'
#
loop_
_entity.id
_entity.type
_entity.pdbx_description
1 polymer ?
#
loop_
_entity_poly.entity_id
_entity_poly.type
_entity_poly.pdbx_seq_one_letter_code
_entity_poly.pdbx_strand_id
1 'polypeptide(L)'
;MRSKSIFFISLAFVVLWSVQAPGAEEKTEGRRLYLTYCSGCHGESGKGNGPAASLLPAKPANHTDGKVMNQLPDKELMEIISKGGAAVGK
;
A
#
# COMPACT_ATOMS: atom_id res chain seq x y z
N MET A 1 12.51 -16.21 -53.05
CA MET A 1 11.37 -16.15 -52.11
C MET A 1 11.92 -15.88 -50.71
N ARG A 2 12.00 -14.60 -50.30
CA ARG A 2 12.53 -14.20 -48.99
C ARG A 2 11.36 -13.84 -48.08
N SER A 3 11.40 -14.46 -46.90
CA SER A 3 10.43 -14.39 -45.81
C SER A 3 9.77 -13.02 -45.62
N LYS A 4 8.51 -12.89 -46.06
CA LYS A 4 7.62 -11.78 -45.66
C LYS A 4 6.88 -12.09 -44.35
N SER A 5 6.90 -13.34 -43.89
CA SER A 5 6.13 -13.79 -42.73
C SER A 5 6.74 -13.44 -41.37
N ILE A 6 8.02 -13.06 -41.31
CA ILE A 6 8.67 -12.70 -40.04
C ILE A 6 8.29 -11.27 -39.59
N PHE A 7 7.89 -10.38 -40.52
CA PHE A 7 7.58 -8.98 -40.20
C PHE A 7 6.17 -8.74 -39.61
N PHE A 8 5.25 -9.72 -39.71
CA PHE A 8 3.90 -9.61 -39.13
C PHE A 8 3.78 -10.20 -37.72
N ILE A 9 4.78 -10.97 -37.27
CA ILE A 9 4.79 -11.60 -35.95
C ILE A 9 5.26 -10.61 -34.86
N SER A 10 5.96 -9.54 -35.23
CA SER A 10 6.55 -8.56 -34.32
C SER A 10 5.54 -7.55 -33.72
N LEU A 11 4.41 -7.27 -34.37
CA LEU A 11 3.45 -6.28 -33.86
C LEU A 11 2.43 -6.89 -32.86
N ALA A 12 2.13 -8.18 -32.98
CA ALA A 12 1.18 -8.86 -32.11
C ALA A 12 1.74 -9.13 -30.69
N PHE A 13 3.07 -9.28 -30.55
CA PHE A 13 3.69 -9.54 -29.25
C PHE A 13 3.72 -8.33 -28.31
N VAL A 14 3.73 -7.09 -28.83
CA VAL A 14 3.76 -5.86 -28.01
C VAL A 14 2.41 -5.56 -27.36
N VAL A 15 1.31 -5.88 -28.05
CA VAL A 15 -0.05 -5.66 -27.54
C VAL A 15 -0.41 -6.64 -26.42
N LEU A 16 0.12 -7.87 -26.49
CA LEU A 16 -0.13 -8.93 -25.50
C LEU A 16 0.67 -8.78 -24.19
N TRP A 17 1.74 -7.99 -24.15
CA TRP A 17 2.50 -7.69 -22.92
C TRP A 17 1.98 -6.49 -22.13
N SER A 18 1.00 -5.74 -22.68
CA SER A 18 0.51 -4.49 -22.08
C SER A 18 -0.65 -4.69 -21.09
N VAL A 19 -1.12 -5.92 -20.87
CA VAL A 19 -2.21 -6.26 -19.94
C VAL A 19 -1.67 -6.98 -18.71
N GLN A 20 -0.69 -6.37 -18.03
CA GLN A 20 -0.43 -6.72 -16.63
C GLN A 20 -1.05 -5.61 -15.78
N ALA A 21 -2.23 -5.87 -15.21
CA ALA A 21 -2.86 -4.95 -14.26
C ALA A 21 -2.23 -5.17 -12.87
N PRO A 22 -1.46 -4.22 -12.31
CA PRO A 22 -0.77 -4.42 -11.02
C PRO A 22 -1.70 -4.43 -9.78
N GLY A 23 -3.00 -4.22 -9.92
CA GLY A 23 -3.85 -3.80 -8.80
C GLY A 23 -4.38 -4.88 -7.84
N ALA A 24 -4.23 -6.18 -8.13
CA ALA A 24 -4.77 -7.24 -7.27
C ALA A 24 -3.75 -7.76 -6.25
N GLU A 25 -2.53 -8.07 -6.70
CA GLU A 25 -1.45 -8.57 -5.85
C GLU A 25 -1.00 -7.52 -4.81
N GLU A 26 -0.85 -6.27 -5.24
CA GLU A 26 -0.46 -5.14 -4.37
C GLU A 26 -1.42 -4.96 -3.18
N LYS A 27 -2.74 -5.04 -3.43
CA LYS A 27 -3.76 -4.90 -2.37
C LYS A 27 -3.71 -6.05 -1.36
N THR A 28 -3.37 -7.25 -1.83
CA THR A 28 -3.24 -8.42 -0.94
C THR A 28 -1.99 -8.33 -0.08
N GLU A 29 -0.88 -7.85 -0.64
CA GLU A 29 0.36 -7.69 0.10
C GLU A 29 0.27 -6.56 1.13
N GLY A 30 -0.32 -5.42 0.78
CA GLY A 30 -0.56 -4.32 1.71
C GLY A 30 -1.43 -4.76 2.91
N ARG A 31 -2.49 -5.55 2.66
CA ARG A 31 -3.31 -6.15 3.72
C ARG A 31 -2.48 -7.07 4.62
N ARG A 32 -1.65 -7.94 4.04
CA ARG A 32 -0.79 -8.87 4.80
C ARG A 32 0.17 -8.09 5.71
N LEU A 33 0.89 -7.13 5.16
CA LEU A 33 1.82 -6.27 5.92
C LEU A 33 1.10 -5.51 7.02
N TYR A 34 -0.08 -4.95 6.74
CA TYR A 34 -0.88 -4.25 7.74
C TYR A 34 -1.26 -5.14 8.92
N LEU A 35 -1.71 -6.37 8.64
CA LEU A 35 -2.04 -7.34 9.67
C LEU A 35 -0.81 -7.75 10.48
N THR A 36 0.35 -7.89 9.84
CA THR A 36 1.60 -8.28 10.52
C THR A 36 2.16 -7.16 11.41
N TYR A 37 2.20 -5.92 10.93
CA TYR A 37 2.98 -4.84 11.57
C TYR A 37 2.13 -3.74 12.21
N CYS A 38 0.92 -3.49 11.71
CA CYS A 38 0.12 -2.33 12.11
C CYS A 38 -1.04 -2.70 13.04
N SER A 39 -1.65 -3.86 12.83
CA SER A 39 -2.91 -4.26 13.49
C SER A 39 -2.79 -4.42 15.01
N GLY A 40 -1.59 -4.73 15.52
CA GLY A 40 -1.36 -4.84 16.97
C GLY A 40 -1.70 -3.54 17.73
N CYS A 41 -1.42 -2.39 17.12
CA CYS A 41 -1.72 -1.08 17.70
C CYS A 41 -2.98 -0.45 17.09
N HIS A 42 -3.16 -0.56 15.77
CA HIS A 42 -4.26 0.12 15.07
C HIS A 42 -5.54 -0.72 14.93
N GLY A 43 -5.49 -2.01 15.27
CA GLY A 43 -6.58 -2.98 15.08
C GLY A 43 -6.70 -3.46 13.65
N GLU A 44 -7.30 -4.63 13.42
CA GLU A 44 -7.46 -5.18 12.06
C GLU A 44 -8.32 -4.30 11.14
N SER A 45 -9.27 -3.54 11.72
CA SER A 45 -10.08 -2.57 10.99
C SER A 45 -9.40 -1.20 10.84
N GLY A 46 -8.21 -1.01 11.41
CA GLY A 46 -7.45 0.23 11.38
C GLY A 46 -8.04 1.42 12.12
N LYS A 47 -8.90 1.17 13.11
CA LYS A 47 -9.61 2.22 13.87
C LYS A 47 -8.83 2.78 15.06
N GLY A 48 -7.56 2.41 15.21
CA GLY A 48 -6.73 2.82 16.35
C GLY A 48 -7.08 2.09 17.64
N ASN A 49 -7.70 0.91 17.54
CA ASN A 49 -8.23 0.13 18.67
C ASN A 49 -7.62 -1.27 18.76
N GLY A 50 -6.35 -1.41 18.38
CA GLY A 50 -5.63 -2.68 18.51
C GLY A 50 -5.41 -3.07 19.97
N PRO A 51 -5.08 -4.34 20.25
CA PRO A 51 -4.89 -4.84 21.61
C PRO A 51 -3.81 -4.07 22.41
N ALA A 52 -2.81 -3.51 21.74
CA ALA A 52 -1.78 -2.70 22.38
C ALA A 52 -2.15 -1.21 22.54
N ALA A 53 -3.27 -0.75 21.97
CA ALA A 53 -3.60 0.67 21.89
C ALA A 53 -3.69 1.36 23.26
N SER A 54 -4.22 0.65 24.28
CA SER A 54 -4.35 1.18 25.64
C SER A 54 -3.04 1.24 26.42
N LEU A 55 -1.99 0.58 25.92
CA LEU A 55 -0.66 0.54 26.55
C LEU A 55 0.27 1.64 26.03
N LEU A 56 -0.13 2.35 24.97
CA LEU A 56 0.68 3.39 24.35
C LEU A 56 0.42 4.75 24.99
N PRO A 57 1.46 5.61 25.11
CA PRO A 57 1.31 6.95 25.70
C PRO A 57 0.43 7.88 24.84
N ALA A 58 0.35 7.62 23.54
CA ALA A 58 -0.52 8.32 22.60
C ALA A 58 -1.49 7.33 21.96
N LYS A 59 -2.74 7.76 21.79
CA LYS A 59 -3.75 6.97 21.10
C LYS A 59 -3.34 6.78 19.62
N PRO A 60 -3.27 5.53 19.11
CA PRO A 60 -2.98 5.30 17.70
C PRO A 60 -4.01 5.98 16.78
N ALA A 61 -3.52 6.51 15.65
CA ALA A 61 -4.36 7.17 14.65
C ALA A 61 -5.42 6.21 14.06
N ASN A 62 -6.57 6.77 13.67
CA ASN A 62 -7.59 6.05 12.93
C ASN A 62 -7.30 6.13 11.42
N HIS A 63 -6.80 5.06 10.83
CA HIS A 63 -6.46 5.00 9.41
C HIS A 63 -7.69 4.93 8.48
N THR A 64 -8.89 4.78 9.04
CA THR A 64 -10.13 4.86 8.26
C THR A 64 -10.70 6.28 8.19
N ASP A 65 -10.09 7.24 8.91
CA ASP A 65 -10.54 8.63 8.86
C ASP A 65 -9.97 9.33 7.62
N GLY A 66 -10.73 9.29 6.53
CA GLY A 66 -10.36 9.95 5.28
C GLY A 66 -10.20 11.47 5.38
N LYS A 67 -10.77 12.14 6.39
CA LYS A 67 -10.57 13.58 6.58
C LYS A 67 -9.12 13.90 6.97
N VAL A 68 -8.46 12.96 7.66
CA VAL A 68 -7.06 13.06 8.05
C VAL A 68 -6.19 12.36 7.02
N MET A 69 -6.46 11.07 6.74
CA MET A 69 -5.56 10.24 5.94
C MET A 69 -5.43 10.70 4.49
N ASN A 70 -6.50 11.22 3.88
CA ASN A 70 -6.44 11.69 2.49
C ASN A 70 -5.63 12.99 2.33
N GLN A 71 -5.31 13.67 3.44
CA GLN A 71 -4.51 14.89 3.43
C GLN A 71 -3.02 14.60 3.61
N LEU A 72 -2.64 13.36 3.96
CA LEU A 72 -1.26 12.97 4.17
C LEU A 72 -0.65 12.53 2.82
N PRO A 73 0.35 13.25 2.29
CA PRO A 73 1.04 12.81 1.08
C PRO A 73 1.87 11.55 1.37
N ASP A 74 2.08 10.72 0.35
CA ASP A 74 2.80 9.44 0.48
C ASP A 74 4.18 9.58 1.13
N LYS A 75 4.90 10.67 0.85
CA LYS A 75 6.18 10.97 1.48
C LYS A 75 6.05 11.09 3.00
N GLU A 76 5.02 11.78 3.50
CA GLU A 76 4.78 11.94 4.94
C GLU A 76 4.38 10.61 5.57
N LEU A 77 3.52 9.83 4.89
CA LEU A 77 3.16 8.48 5.33
C LEU A 77 4.40 7.57 5.44
N MET A 78 5.28 7.59 4.44
CA MET A 78 6.52 6.81 4.45
C MET A 78 7.46 7.24 5.58
N GLU A 79 7.53 8.53 5.87
CA GLU A 79 8.32 9.05 6.98
C GLU A 79 7.75 8.60 8.34
N ILE A 80 6.43 8.66 8.53
CA ILE A 80 5.74 8.15 9.72
C ILE A 80 5.97 6.64 9.89
N ILE A 81 5.85 5.86 8.80
CA ILE A 81 6.06 4.41 8.83
C ILE A 81 7.51 4.07 9.21
N SER A 82 8.48 4.85 8.69
CA SER A 82 9.90 4.57 8.89
C SER A 82 10.44 5.05 10.24
N LYS A 83 9.92 6.17 10.75
CA LYS A 83 10.44 6.85 11.96
C LYS A 83 9.51 6.80 13.17
N GLY A 84 8.24 6.45 12.96
CA GLY A 84 7.18 6.55 13.96
C GLY A 84 6.57 7.95 14.04
N GLY A 85 5.29 8.04 14.43
CA GLY A 85 4.54 9.30 14.51
C GLY A 85 5.17 10.35 15.44
N ALA A 86 5.62 9.92 16.61
CA ALA A 86 6.24 10.82 17.59
C ALA A 86 7.50 11.52 17.06
N ALA A 87 8.28 10.85 16.18
CA ALA A 87 9.49 11.41 15.59
C ALA A 87 9.21 12.54 14.59
N VAL A 88 7.97 12.67 14.12
CA VAL A 88 7.53 13.71 13.16
C VAL A 88 6.46 14.64 13.76
N GLY A 89 6.27 14.62 15.08
CA GLY A 89 5.32 15.49 15.78
C GLY A 89 3.85 15.10 15.62
N LYS A 90 3.56 13.81 15.44
CA LYS A 90 2.20 13.25 15.36
C LYS A 90 1.88 12.37 16.57
#